data_AF-A0A959WGA1-F1
#
_entry.id   AF-A0A959WGA1-F1
#
_cell.length_a   1.000
_cell.length_b   1.000
_cell.length_c   1.000
_cell.angle_alpha   90.00
_cell.angle_beta   90.00
_cell.angle_gamma   90.00
#
_symmetry.space_group_name_H-M   'P 1'
#
loop_
_entity.id
_entity.type
_entity.pdbx_description
1 polymer ?
#
loop_
_entity_poly.entity_id
_entity_poly.type
_entity_poly.pdbx_seq_one_letter_code
_entity_poly.pdbx_strand_id
1 'polypeptide(L)'
;LVTVPAYRWMWGPHDEISHHMRRYTRRTLERSLDGAGLKRLRTTYFNTLLMPPIAAVRLLGRLLPEREARSDFDRPVGSIANRMFASIFGAEDRLVPNFNLPFGVSLLAVARP
;
A
#
# COMPACT_ATOMS: atom_id res chain seq x y z
N LEU A 1 -11.62 -8.30 -9.44
CA LEU A 1 -10.40 -7.50 -9.21
C LEU A 1 -10.35 -7.17 -7.73
N VAL A 2 -9.17 -7.23 -7.10
CA VAL A 2 -9.00 -6.90 -5.67
C VAL A 2 -7.76 -6.04 -5.45
N THR A 3 -7.88 -5.04 -4.59
CA THR A 3 -6.77 -4.23 -4.07
C THR A 3 -6.68 -4.42 -2.57
N VAL A 4 -5.47 -4.74 -2.08
CA VAL A 4 -5.23 -4.99 -0.65
C VAL A 4 -3.97 -4.25 -0.19
N PRO A 5 -3.92 -3.79 1.06
CA PRO A 5 -2.73 -3.14 1.58
C PRO A 5 -1.59 -4.16 1.71
N ALA A 6 -0.38 -3.77 1.32
CA ALA A 6 0.77 -4.65 1.31
C ALA A 6 1.54 -4.64 2.64
N TYR A 7 2.30 -5.71 2.86
CA TYR A 7 3.27 -5.94 3.95
C TYR A 7 2.77 -5.68 5.37
N ARG A 8 2.64 -6.75 6.17
CA ARG A 8 2.21 -6.65 7.57
C ARG A 8 3.09 -5.75 8.44
N TRP A 9 4.40 -5.69 8.19
CA TRP A 9 5.29 -4.83 8.96
C TRP A 9 5.01 -3.34 8.79
N MET A 10 4.30 -2.93 7.73
CA MET A 10 3.87 -1.55 7.57
C MET A 10 2.62 -1.23 8.41
N TRP A 11 1.97 -2.18 9.08
CA TRP A 11 0.77 -1.89 9.87
C TRP A 11 0.97 -0.73 10.86
N GLY A 12 -0.01 0.16 10.93
CA GLY A 12 -0.02 1.27 11.88
C GLY A 12 -1.44 1.79 12.17
N PRO A 13 -1.57 2.83 12.99
CA PRO A 13 -2.87 3.34 13.46
C PRO A 13 -3.85 3.70 12.33
N HIS A 14 -3.34 4.15 11.18
CA HIS A 14 -4.15 4.45 10.01
C HIS A 14 -4.87 3.20 9.44
N ASP A 15 -4.29 2.01 9.57
CA ASP A 15 -4.95 0.76 9.19
C ASP A 15 -6.12 0.45 10.12
N GLU A 16 -5.98 0.72 11.42
CA GLU A 16 -7.04 0.53 12.42
C GLU A 16 -8.19 1.52 12.21
N ILE A 17 -7.86 2.80 11.98
CA ILE A 17 -8.83 3.86 11.65
C ILE A 17 -9.56 3.54 10.34
N SER A 18 -8.86 3.00 9.34
CA SER A 18 -9.44 2.60 8.05
C SER A 18 -10.17 1.25 8.11
N HIS A 19 -10.32 0.67 9.30
CA HIS A 19 -10.91 -0.66 9.53
C HIS A 19 -10.31 -1.75 8.62
N HIS A 20 -9.03 -1.61 8.26
CA HIS A 20 -8.32 -2.67 7.57
C HIS A 20 -8.25 -3.89 8.48
N MET A 21 -8.54 -5.06 7.91
CA MET A 21 -8.52 -6.32 8.65
C MET A 21 -7.18 -7.06 8.52
N ARG A 22 -6.48 -6.87 7.39
CA ARG A 22 -5.25 -7.60 7.08
C ARG A 22 -4.43 -6.94 5.98
N ARG A 23 -3.10 -7.01 6.13
CA ARG A 23 -2.12 -6.70 5.07
C ARG A 23 -1.54 -7.98 4.47
N TYR A 24 -1.33 -7.98 3.15
CA TYR A 24 -0.87 -9.14 2.39
C TYR A 24 0.53 -8.93 1.81
N THR A 25 1.27 -10.02 1.65
CA THR A 25 2.37 -10.13 0.68
C THR A 25 1.83 -10.77 -0.61
N ARG A 26 2.54 -10.62 -1.73
CA ARG A 26 2.19 -11.30 -3.00
C ARG A 26 1.92 -12.79 -2.74
N ARG A 27 2.86 -13.48 -2.10
CA ARG A 27 2.75 -14.92 -1.78
C ARG A 27 1.51 -15.27 -0.97
N THR A 28 1.16 -14.47 0.05
CA THR A 28 -0.03 -14.74 0.87
C THR A 28 -1.33 -14.46 0.13
N LEU A 29 -1.37 -13.42 -0.71
CA LEU A 29 -2.54 -13.10 -1.54
C LEU A 29 -2.76 -14.20 -2.59
N GLU A 30 -1.69 -14.60 -3.27
CA GLU A 30 -1.71 -15.68 -4.26
C GLU A 30 -2.20 -16.99 -3.68
N ARG A 31 -1.74 -17.36 -2.47
CA ARG A 31 -2.24 -18.54 -1.74
C ARG A 31 -3.72 -18.44 -1.38
N SER A 32 -4.20 -17.27 -0.97
CA SER A 32 -5.62 -17.06 -0.67
C SER A 32 -6.49 -17.19 -1.92
N LEU A 33 -6.01 -16.71 -3.07
CA LEU A 33 -6.72 -16.86 -4.35
C LEU A 33 -6.75 -18.33 -4.80
N ASP A 34 -5.64 -19.06 -4.69
CA ASP A 34 -5.58 -20.49 -5.01
C ASP A 34 -6.49 -21.33 -4.12
N GLY A 35 -6.46 -21.07 -2.80
CA GLY A 35 -7.33 -21.76 -1.84
C GLY A 35 -8.82 -21.50 -2.07
N ALA A 36 -9.16 -20.40 -2.74
CA ALA A 36 -10.53 -20.08 -3.17
C ALA A 36 -10.88 -20.67 -4.55
N GLY A 37 -9.98 -21.42 -5.19
CA GLY A 37 -10.18 -22.01 -6.51
C GLY A 37 -10.15 -21.00 -7.67
N LEU A 38 -9.64 -19.78 -7.44
CA LEU A 38 -9.63 -18.74 -8.46
C LEU A 38 -8.38 -18.81 -9.34
N LYS A 39 -8.56 -18.74 -10.67
CA LYS A 39 -7.45 -18.62 -11.61
C LYS A 39 -6.90 -17.19 -11.61
N ARG A 40 -5.67 -17.03 -11.14
CA ARG A 40 -4.93 -15.76 -11.19
C ARG A 40 -4.61 -15.37 -12.63
N LEU A 41 -4.95 -14.14 -13.00
CA LEU A 41 -4.58 -13.53 -14.29
C LEU A 41 -3.38 -12.60 -14.14
N ARG A 42 -3.33 -11.83 -13.04
CA ARG A 42 -2.24 -10.89 -12.75
C ARG A 42 -2.15 -10.60 -11.27
N THR A 43 -0.93 -10.44 -10.74
CA THR A 43 -0.70 -9.91 -9.39
C THR A 43 0.50 -8.99 -9.41
N THR A 44 0.32 -7.72 -9.08
CA THR A 44 1.37 -6.69 -9.10
C THR A 44 1.28 -5.81 -7.87
N TYR A 45 2.41 -5.28 -7.46
CA TYR A 45 2.43 -4.17 -6.52
C TYR A 45 2.12 -2.85 -7.24
N PHE A 46 1.72 -1.85 -6.46
CA PHE A 46 1.62 -0.46 -6.86
C PHE A 46 1.89 0.43 -5.64
N ASN A 47 2.07 1.73 -5.87
CA ASN A 47 2.62 2.69 -4.93
C ASN A 47 4.08 2.36 -4.53
N THR A 48 4.88 1.86 -5.46
CA THR A 48 6.31 1.54 -5.35
C THR A 48 7.15 2.78 -5.07
N LEU A 49 6.90 3.90 -5.74
CA LEU A 49 7.68 5.13 -5.53
C LEU A 49 7.37 5.79 -4.18
N LEU A 50 6.12 5.61 -3.71
CA LEU A 50 5.68 6.09 -2.40
C LEU A 50 6.11 5.16 -1.26
N MET A 51 6.55 3.94 -1.57
CA MET A 51 6.90 2.95 -0.55
C MET A 51 8.09 3.40 0.32
N PRO A 52 9.24 3.86 -0.22
CA PRO A 52 10.36 4.32 0.59
C PRO A 52 10.01 5.46 1.58
N PRO A 53 9.37 6.57 1.17
CA PRO A 53 9.05 7.65 2.12
C PRO A 53 8.02 7.21 3.17
N ILE A 54 7.00 6.44 2.78
CA ILE A 54 6.00 5.92 3.73
C ILE A 54 6.65 4.95 4.72
N ALA A 55 7.53 4.07 4.24
CA ALA A 55 8.29 3.15 5.08
C ALA A 55 9.18 3.90 6.07
N ALA A 56 9.88 4.96 5.61
CA ALA A 56 10.73 5.78 6.46
C ALA A 56 9.93 6.47 7.57
N VAL A 57 8.81 7.12 7.24
CA VAL A 57 7.94 7.76 8.24
C VAL A 57 7.41 6.75 9.24
N ARG A 58 6.98 5.56 8.78
CA ARG A 58 6.46 4.50 9.67
C ARG A 58 7.55 3.89 10.56
N LEU A 59 8.76 3.71 10.04
CA LEU A 59 9.87 3.15 10.81
C LEU A 59 10.40 4.16 11.84
N LEU A 60 10.58 5.42 11.42
CA LEU A 60 10.99 6.50 12.32
C LEU A 60 9.94 6.77 13.39
N GLY A 61 8.66 6.77 13.04
CA GLY A 61 7.55 6.94 13.99
C GLY A 61 7.48 5.85 15.08
N ARG A 62 8.07 4.67 14.85
CA ARG A 62 8.21 3.62 15.88
C ARG A 62 9.37 3.86 16.85
N LEU A 63 10.34 4.67 16.45
CA LEU A 63 11.52 5.02 17.27
C LEU A 63 11.29 6.28 18.09
N LEU A 64 10.33 7.13 17.70
CA LEU A 64 9.90 8.26 18.50
C LEU A 64 8.81 7.84 19.51
N PRO A 65 8.83 8.37 20.75
CA PRO A 65 7.79 8.10 21.73
C PRO A 65 6.42 8.49 21.20
N GLU A 66 5.40 7.70 21.53
CA GLU A 66 4.01 7.88 21.11
C GLU A 66 3.54 9.32 21.36
N ARG A 67 3.61 10.18 20.34
CA ARG A 67 2.70 11.30 20.25
C ARG A 67 1.40 10.70 19.74
N GLU A 68 0.34 10.86 20.54
CA GLU A 68 -1.04 10.44 20.26
C GLU A 68 -1.25 10.22 18.76
N ALA A 69 -1.63 8.99 18.39
CA ALA A 69 -2.08 8.66 17.05
C ALA A 69 -3.38 9.42 16.72
N ARG A 70 -3.30 10.75 16.64
CA ARG A 70 -4.31 11.58 16.02
C ARG A 70 -4.24 11.27 14.54
N SER A 71 -5.39 10.91 13.99
CA SER A 71 -5.59 10.69 12.58
C SER A 71 -4.87 11.77 11.76
N ASP A 72 -3.92 11.35 10.91
CA ASP A 72 -3.21 12.26 9.98
C ASP A 72 -4.17 12.94 8.98
N PHE A 73 -5.47 12.61 8.99
CA PHE A 73 -6.50 13.31 8.23
C PHE A 73 -6.65 14.79 8.61
N ASP A 74 -6.38 15.16 9.86
CA ASP A 74 -6.57 16.55 10.32
C ASP A 74 -5.32 17.43 10.16
N ARG A 75 -4.21 16.89 9.64
CA ARG A 75 -3.05 17.70 9.30
C ARG A 75 -3.20 18.16 7.85
N PRO A 76 -3.37 19.47 7.57
CA PRO A 76 -3.31 19.95 6.20
C PRO A 76 -1.93 19.59 5.63
N VAL A 77 -1.91 18.57 4.77
CA VAL A 77 -0.75 18.20 3.98
C VAL A 77 -0.44 19.43 3.13
N GLY A 78 0.62 20.16 3.48
CA GLY A 78 0.95 21.43 2.83
C GLY A 78 0.91 21.28 1.31
N SER A 79 0.49 22.33 0.60
CA SER A 79 0.22 22.30 -0.86
C SER A 79 1.40 21.80 -1.71
N ILE A 80 2.62 21.83 -1.18
CA ILE A 80 3.83 21.28 -1.79
C ILE A 80 3.84 19.74 -1.68
N ALA A 81 3.58 19.19 -0.49
CA ALA A 81 3.52 17.75 -0.29
C ALA A 81 2.37 17.11 -1.09
N ASN A 82 1.21 17.76 -1.17
CA ASN A 82 0.10 17.26 -1.99
C ASN A 82 0.45 17.25 -3.50
N ARG A 83 1.16 18.28 -3.99
CA ARG A 83 1.68 18.30 -5.36
C ARG A 83 2.74 17.24 -5.62
N MET A 84 3.66 17.02 -4.68
CA MET A 84 4.65 15.95 -4.78
C MET A 84 3.97 14.58 -4.84
N PHE A 85 2.98 14.31 -3.97
CA PHE A 85 2.22 13.07 -4.02
C PHE A 85 1.50 12.91 -5.37
N ALA A 86 0.83 13.96 -5.85
CA ALA A 86 0.15 13.93 -7.16
C ALA A 86 1.12 13.63 -8.31
N SER A 87 2.33 14.23 -8.32
CA SER A 87 3.35 13.95 -9.32
C SER A 87 3.89 12.53 -9.24
N ILE A 88 4.09 11.99 -8.02
CA ILE A 88 4.56 10.62 -7.83
C ILE A 88 3.49 9.62 -8.28
N PHE A 89 2.23 9.83 -7.89
CA PHE A 89 1.10 9.00 -8.36
C PHE A 89 0.98 9.05 -9.88
N GLY A 90 1.09 10.23 -10.51
CA GLY A 90 1.01 10.36 -11.97
C GLY A 90 2.18 9.72 -12.73
N ALA A 91 3.38 9.70 -12.14
CA ALA A 91 4.52 8.98 -12.72
C ALA A 91 4.35 7.46 -12.61
N GLU A 92 3.80 7.00 -11.49
CA GLU A 92 3.57 5.58 -11.24
C GLU A 92 2.40 5.00 -12.06
N ASP A 93 1.33 5.77 -12.25
CA ASP A 93 0.17 5.38 -13.07
C ASP A 93 0.55 5.06 -14.52
N ARG A 94 1.68 5.58 -15.02
CA ARG A 94 2.22 5.25 -16.35
C ARG A 94 3.05 3.96 -16.38
N LEU A 95 3.58 3.52 -15.23
CA LEU A 95 4.46 2.35 -15.09
C LEU A 95 3.67 1.09 -14.73
N VAL A 96 2.66 1.19 -13.87
CA VAL A 96 1.82 0.06 -13.41
C VAL A 96 1.12 -0.69 -14.56
N PRO A 97 0.61 -0.05 -15.63
CA PRO A 97 -0.04 -0.77 -16.72
C PRO A 97 0.91 -1.74 -17.43
N ASN A 98 2.18 -1.34 -17.58
CA ASN A 98 3.15 -1.99 -18.45
C ASN A 98 4.10 -2.95 -17.71
N PHE A 99 4.28 -2.79 -16.39
CA PHE A 99 5.23 -3.58 -15.62
C PHE A 99 4.59 -4.23 -14.39
N ASN A 100 5.07 -5.43 -14.05
CA ASN A 100 4.74 -6.06 -12.78
C ASN A 100 5.78 -5.62 -11.74
N LEU A 101 5.39 -4.65 -10.91
CA LEU A 101 6.28 -4.08 -9.91
C LEU A 101 6.56 -5.11 -8.80
N PRO A 102 7.83 -5.26 -8.36
CA PRO A 102 8.22 -6.27 -7.38
C PRO A 102 7.92 -5.90 -5.92
N PHE A 103 7.72 -4.61 -5.63
CA PHE A 103 7.38 -4.09 -4.30
C PHE A 103 6.50 -2.85 -4.38
N GLY A 104 5.77 -2.52 -3.32
CA GLY A 104 4.92 -1.33 -3.24
C GLY A 104 4.04 -1.29 -1.99
N VAL A 105 3.39 -0.16 -1.72
CA VAL A 105 2.55 0.00 -0.51
C VAL A 105 1.30 -0.87 -0.56
N SER A 106 0.84 -1.21 -1.76
CA SER A 106 -0.39 -1.95 -2.00
C SER A 106 -0.20 -3.03 -3.06
N LEU A 107 -1.10 -4.02 -3.05
CA LEU A 107 -1.14 -5.13 -3.99
C LEU A 107 -2.45 -5.08 -4.78
N LEU A 108 -2.34 -5.30 -6.09
CA LEU A 108 -3.47 -5.47 -6.99
C LEU A 108 -3.43 -6.89 -7.55
N ALA A 109 -4.56 -7.58 -7.51
CA ALA A 109 -4.74 -8.87 -8.14
C ALA A 109 -6.00 -8.93 -9.00
N VAL A 110 -5.85 -9.57 -10.16
CA VAL A 110 -6.93 -9.91 -11.08
C VAL A 110 -7.02 -11.42 -11.12
N ALA A 111 -8.19 -11.95 -10.78
CA ALA A 111 -8.48 -13.37 -10.80
C ALA A 111 -9.89 -13.59 -11.36
N ARG A 112 -10.11 -14.78 -11.92
CA ARG A 112 -11.41 -15.22 -12.45
C ARG A 112 -11.79 -16.58 -11.85
N PRO A 113 -13.09 -16.90 -11.76
CA PRO A 113 -13.56 -18.26 -11.49
C PRO A 113 -13.01 -19.26 -12.51
#